data_AF-A0A960XTH9-F1
#
_entry.id   AF-A0A960XTH9-F1
#
_cell.length_a   1.000
_cell.length_b   1.000
_cell.length_c   1.000
_cell.angle_alpha   90.00
_cell.angle_beta   90.00
_cell.angle_gamma   90.00
#
_symmetry.space_group_name_H-M   'P 1'
#
loop_
_entity.id
_entity.type
_entity.pdbx_description
1 polymer ?
#
loop_
_entity_poly.entity_id
_entity_poly.type
_entity_poly.pdbx_seq_one_letter_code
_entity_poly.pdbx_strand_id
1 'polypeptide(L)'
;MVFSYLCWSVATPWLNDHMEYKRELLLLKTIMGHQDLAVGSEDVVPVLERHAERFAQLPESQRQSILDRYNELLRTPQKGWWAYTKLAFQRLAYDTPPFLQGYLLFSFVLCFAILFRVEGSTRATLLLPLVLLIYVANNQFYGKTAPAGPLEILIPSEETLVARYIPEGLAPEITTQFQQLKGAWEKYLIEDWAKESVPTETEPFQLAYERGEFAFNLAFEDALSVQKQAPRWGRGQEIKGHWMLQLLGLSWTLLFCGYVNRKSALDIV
;
A
#
# COMPACT_ATOMS: atom_id res chain seq x y z
N MET A 1 12.30 16.81 -6.61
CA MET A 1 12.68 15.40 -6.40
C MET A 1 13.12 15.12 -4.97
N VAL A 2 14.29 15.57 -4.50
CA VAL A 2 14.77 15.20 -3.13
C VAL A 2 13.89 15.75 -2.02
N PHE A 3 13.48 17.02 -2.09
CA PHE A 3 12.50 17.58 -1.16
C PHE A 3 11.18 16.76 -1.16
N SER A 4 10.63 16.48 -2.34
CA SER A 4 9.43 15.66 -2.51
C SER A 4 9.61 14.26 -1.93
N TYR A 5 10.77 13.63 -2.13
CA TYR A 5 11.11 12.33 -1.58
C TYR A 5 11.19 12.37 -0.04
N LEU A 6 11.78 13.41 0.54
CA LEU A 6 11.86 13.59 2.00
C LEU A 6 10.46 13.83 2.59
N CYS A 7 9.66 14.71 1.98
CA CYS A 7 8.27 14.94 2.39
C CYS A 7 7.46 13.65 2.30
N TRP A 8 7.60 12.88 1.21
CA TRP A 8 6.94 11.59 1.05
C TRP A 8 7.42 10.59 2.11
N SER A 9 8.72 10.49 2.34
CA SER A 9 9.31 9.58 3.35
C SER A 9 8.82 9.86 4.78
N VAL A 10 8.51 11.12 5.10
CA VAL A 10 7.93 11.52 6.39
C VAL A 10 6.41 11.30 6.41
N ALA A 11 5.72 11.57 5.31
CA ALA A 11 4.26 11.45 5.23
C ALA A 11 3.77 10.00 5.11
N THR A 12 4.47 9.13 4.37
CA THR A 12 4.05 7.74 4.10
C THR A 12 3.86 6.92 5.37
N PRO A 13 4.75 6.94 6.38
CA PRO A 13 4.52 6.19 7.62
C PRO A 13 3.24 6.61 8.33
N TRP A 14 2.98 7.92 8.40
CA TRP A 14 1.76 8.45 9.01
C TRP A 14 0.51 8.06 8.21
N LEU A 15 0.55 8.22 6.89
CA LEU A 15 -0.56 7.89 6.00
C LEU A 15 -0.86 6.39 6.04
N ASN A 16 0.16 5.55 5.99
CA ASN A 16 0.01 4.10 6.05
C ASN A 16 -0.57 3.68 7.40
N ASP A 17 0.00 4.10 8.53
CA ASP A 17 -0.53 3.75 9.86
C ASP A 17 -2.00 4.23 10.00
N HIS A 18 -2.35 5.41 9.49
CA HIS A 18 -3.72 5.94 9.52
C HIS A 18 -4.69 5.16 8.63
N MET A 19 -4.28 4.84 7.41
CA MET A 19 -5.09 4.05 6.47
C MET A 19 -5.23 2.60 6.93
N GLU A 20 -4.18 2.01 7.48
CA GLU A 20 -4.20 0.68 8.09
C GLU A 20 -5.15 0.65 9.29
N TYR A 21 -5.06 1.63 10.19
CA TYR A 21 -5.98 1.78 11.32
C TYR A 21 -7.43 1.87 10.84
N LYS A 22 -7.71 2.76 9.88
CA LYS A 22 -9.07 2.90 9.33
C LYS A 22 -9.57 1.62 8.67
N ARG A 23 -8.73 0.97 7.85
CA ARG A 23 -9.08 -0.27 7.17
C ARG A 23 -9.40 -1.38 8.15
N GLU A 24 -8.55 -1.59 9.15
CA GLU A 24 -8.74 -2.63 10.17
C GLU A 24 -9.96 -2.33 11.04
N LEU A 25 -10.15 -1.07 11.44
CA LEU A 25 -11.33 -0.66 12.19
C LEU A 25 -12.62 -0.91 11.40
N LEU A 26 -12.64 -0.54 10.11
CA LEU A 26 -13.78 -0.79 9.23
C LEU A 26 -14.04 -2.29 9.06
N LEU A 27 -12.99 -3.09 8.81
CA LEU A 27 -13.10 -4.53 8.70
C LEU A 27 -13.74 -5.15 9.94
N LEU A 28 -13.21 -4.84 11.13
CA LEU A 28 -13.74 -5.37 12.39
C LEU A 28 -15.18 -4.91 12.63
N LYS A 29 -15.50 -3.64 12.32
CA LYS A 29 -16.88 -3.13 12.41
C LYS A 29 -17.84 -3.84 11.46
N THR A 30 -17.42 -4.13 10.24
CA THR A 30 -18.20 -4.89 9.26
C THR A 30 -18.40 -6.33 9.71
N ILE A 31 -17.38 -6.97 10.28
CA ILE A 31 -17.50 -8.33 10.84
C ILE A 31 -18.47 -8.34 12.03
N MET A 32 -18.36 -7.38 12.94
CA MET A 32 -19.23 -7.29 14.12
C MET A 32 -20.66 -6.79 13.81
N GLY A 33 -20.93 -6.29 12.60
CA GLY A 33 -22.22 -5.72 12.22
C GLY A 33 -22.56 -4.41 12.93
N HIS A 34 -21.56 -3.54 13.16
CA HIS A 34 -21.79 -2.26 13.83
C HIS A 34 -22.65 -1.30 12.98
N GLN A 35 -23.76 -0.82 13.55
CA GLN A 35 -24.73 0.05 12.87
C GLN A 35 -24.21 1.46 12.52
N ASP A 36 -23.08 1.89 13.08
CA ASP A 36 -22.48 3.19 12.75
C ASP A 36 -21.93 3.25 11.32
N LEU A 37 -21.81 2.09 10.65
CA LEU A 37 -21.49 2.01 9.23
C LEU A 37 -22.67 2.35 8.31
N ALA A 38 -23.92 2.32 8.79
CA ALA A 38 -25.12 2.57 7.99
C ALA A 38 -25.44 4.08 7.81
N VAL A 39 -24.57 4.98 8.26
CA VAL A 39 -24.82 6.43 8.20
C VAL A 39 -24.93 6.88 6.74
N GLY A 40 -26.16 7.14 6.29
CA GLY A 40 -26.47 7.63 4.94
C GLY A 40 -26.99 6.58 3.95
N SER A 41 -27.21 5.33 4.35
CA SER A 41 -27.83 4.31 3.49
C SER A 41 -28.63 3.30 4.32
N GLU A 42 -29.96 3.40 4.26
CA GLU A 42 -30.88 2.50 4.98
C GLU A 42 -30.79 1.05 4.48
N ASP A 43 -30.41 0.85 3.21
CA ASP A 43 -30.28 -0.47 2.57
C ASP A 43 -29.17 -1.35 3.18
N VAL A 44 -28.22 -0.75 3.91
CA VAL A 44 -27.07 -1.46 4.51
C VAL A 44 -27.40 -2.04 5.89
N VAL A 45 -28.40 -1.50 6.58
CA VAL A 45 -28.83 -1.96 7.91
C VAL A 45 -29.12 -3.46 7.97
N PRO A 46 -29.96 -4.05 7.07
CA PRO A 46 -30.27 -5.48 7.15
C PRO A 46 -29.05 -6.37 6.91
N VAL A 47 -28.07 -5.91 6.12
CA VAL A 47 -26.80 -6.64 5.90
C VAL A 47 -25.99 -6.66 7.18
N LEU A 48 -25.87 -5.52 7.87
CA LEU A 48 -25.12 -5.41 9.12
C LEU A 48 -25.77 -6.21 10.24
N GLU A 49 -27.10 -6.26 10.32
CA GLU A 49 -27.82 -7.10 11.28
C GLU A 49 -27.50 -8.59 11.05
N ARG A 50 -27.53 -9.05 9.79
CA ARG A 50 -27.12 -10.42 9.46
C ARG A 50 -25.65 -10.69 9.77
N HIS A 51 -24.77 -9.72 9.61
CA HIS A 51 -23.36 -9.84 10.02
C HIS A 51 -23.23 -9.98 11.55
N ALA A 52 -23.97 -9.19 12.32
CA ALA A 52 -24.00 -9.29 13.77
C ALA A 52 -24.52 -10.67 14.24
N GLU A 53 -25.54 -11.21 13.57
CA GLU A 53 -26.04 -12.57 13.83
C GLU A 53 -24.97 -13.63 13.55
N ARG A 54 -24.29 -13.54 12.40
CA ARG A 54 -23.18 -14.46 12.06
C ARG A 54 -22.01 -14.33 13.04
N PHE A 55 -21.69 -13.12 13.47
CA PHE A 55 -20.67 -12.87 14.48
C PHE A 55 -21.01 -13.49 15.84
N ALA A 56 -22.29 -13.42 16.25
CA ALA A 56 -22.75 -14.05 17.49
C ALA A 56 -22.62 -15.58 17.46
N GLN A 57 -22.72 -16.19 16.27
CA GLN A 57 -22.59 -17.63 16.04
C GLN A 57 -21.14 -18.12 15.98
N LEU A 58 -20.15 -17.23 15.94
CA LEU A 58 -18.75 -17.61 15.92
C LEU A 58 -18.33 -18.35 17.21
N PRO A 59 -17.30 -19.22 17.13
CA PRO A 59 -16.66 -19.79 18.32
C PRO A 59 -16.25 -18.69 19.30
N GLU A 60 -16.46 -18.93 20.59
CA GLU A 60 -16.20 -17.95 21.64
C GLU A 60 -14.76 -17.41 21.62
N SER A 61 -13.79 -18.29 21.34
CA SER A 61 -12.37 -17.91 21.22
C SER A 61 -12.12 -16.91 20.09
N GLN A 62 -12.70 -17.13 18.91
CA GLN A 62 -12.57 -16.23 17.77
C GLN A 62 -13.27 -14.90 18.03
N ARG A 63 -14.50 -14.96 18.57
CA ARG A 63 -15.27 -13.77 18.93
C ARG A 63 -14.53 -12.90 19.94
N GLN A 64 -13.94 -13.51 20.98
CA GLN A 64 -13.17 -12.78 21.98
C GLN A 64 -11.90 -12.18 21.38
N SER A 65 -11.19 -12.91 20.51
CA SER A 65 -10.01 -12.39 19.79
C SER A 65 -10.35 -11.13 18.99
N ILE A 66 -11.45 -11.15 18.23
CA ILE A 66 -11.93 -10.01 17.43
C ILE A 66 -12.30 -8.82 18.33
N LEU A 67 -13.01 -9.07 19.44
CA LEU A 67 -13.39 -8.03 20.40
C LEU A 67 -12.17 -7.41 21.09
N ASP A 68 -11.22 -8.23 21.53
CA ASP A 68 -9.99 -7.77 22.15
C ASP A 68 -9.19 -6.91 21.18
N ARG A 69 -9.10 -7.33 19.91
CA ARG A 69 -8.44 -6.59 18.84
C ARG A 69 -9.12 -5.24 18.57
N TYR A 70 -10.44 -5.23 18.48
CA TYR A 70 -11.22 -4.01 18.31
C TYR A 70 -11.00 -3.02 19.47
N ASN A 71 -11.04 -3.53 20.70
CA ASN A 71 -10.79 -2.72 21.90
C ASN A 71 -9.35 -2.20 21.96
N GLU A 72 -8.36 -3.01 21.56
CA GLU A 72 -6.96 -2.60 21.45
C GLU A 72 -6.80 -1.44 20.45
N LEU A 73 -7.44 -1.53 19.28
CA LEU A 73 -7.39 -0.47 18.27
C LEU A 73 -8.02 0.82 18.78
N LEU A 74 -9.19 0.76 19.42
CA LEU A 74 -9.83 1.94 20.00
C LEU A 74 -8.98 2.60 21.09
N ARG A 75 -8.18 1.81 21.82
CA ARG A 75 -7.28 2.30 22.86
C ARG A 75 -5.93 2.76 22.34
N THR A 76 -5.57 2.39 21.11
CA THR A 76 -4.26 2.72 20.54
C THR A 76 -4.20 4.23 20.30
N PRO A 77 -3.40 4.99 21.06
CA PRO A 77 -3.30 6.41 20.86
C PRO A 77 -2.68 6.65 19.49
N GLN A 78 -3.31 7.50 18.68
CA GLN A 78 -2.68 7.96 17.45
C GLN A 78 -1.35 8.61 17.81
N LYS A 79 -0.25 8.03 17.34
CA LYS A 79 1.09 8.58 17.56
C LYS A 79 1.11 10.03 17.07
N GLY A 80 1.70 10.93 17.86
CA GLY A 80 1.87 12.31 17.44
C GLY A 80 2.77 12.42 16.20
N TRP A 81 2.62 13.50 15.44
CA TRP A 81 3.44 13.82 14.26
C TRP A 81 4.95 13.61 14.50
N TRP A 82 5.45 14.02 15.66
CA TRP A 82 6.87 13.89 16.03
C TRP A 82 7.37 12.44 16.10
N ALA A 83 6.53 11.50 16.53
CA ALA A 83 6.91 10.09 16.55
C ALA A 83 7.10 9.55 15.13
N TYR A 84 6.25 9.96 14.18
CA TYR A 84 6.40 9.61 12.77
C TYR A 84 7.61 10.26 12.13
N THR A 85 7.89 11.52 12.42
CA THR A 85 9.10 12.20 11.97
C THR A 85 10.35 11.47 12.46
N LYS A 86 10.41 11.10 13.74
CA LYS A 86 11.52 10.31 14.30
C LYS A 86 11.67 8.97 13.59
N LEU A 87 10.57 8.27 13.36
CA LEU A 87 10.57 6.99 12.65
C LEU A 87 11.01 7.13 11.20
N ALA A 88 10.62 8.20 10.51
CA ALA A 88 11.06 8.52 9.16
C ALA A 88 12.57 8.79 9.10
N PHE A 89 13.12 9.55 10.05
CA PHE A 89 14.57 9.75 10.14
C PHE A 89 15.32 8.46 10.48
N GLN A 90 14.77 7.62 11.36
CA GLN A 90 15.34 6.31 11.63
C GLN A 90 15.36 5.43 10.37
N ARG A 91 14.26 5.38 9.61
CA ARG A 91 14.21 4.67 8.31
C ARG A 91 15.20 5.25 7.31
N LEU A 92 15.31 6.58 7.24
CA LEU A 92 16.24 7.25 6.34
C LEU A 92 17.70 6.91 6.70
N ALA A 93 18.02 6.85 7.99
CA ALA A 93 19.38 6.58 8.48
C ALA A 93 19.75 5.09 8.46
N TYR A 94 18.81 4.18 8.72
CA TYR A 94 19.10 2.76 8.92
C TYR A 94 18.55 1.82 7.84
N ASP A 95 17.37 2.13 7.26
CA ASP A 95 16.69 1.22 6.34
C ASP A 95 16.93 1.59 4.87
N THR A 96 17.35 2.83 4.61
CA THR A 96 17.63 3.29 3.25
C THR A 96 18.98 2.77 2.76
N PRO A 97 19.08 2.28 1.52
CA PRO A 97 20.34 1.82 0.95
C PRO A 97 21.43 2.90 0.95
N PRO A 98 22.71 2.56 1.20
CA PRO A 98 23.80 3.54 1.30
C PRO A 98 23.94 4.44 0.07
N PHE A 99 23.75 3.91 -1.14
CA PHE A 99 23.84 4.71 -2.36
C PHE A 99 22.68 5.70 -2.49
N LEU A 100 21.47 5.32 -2.06
CA LEU A 100 20.33 6.22 -2.04
C LEU A 100 20.49 7.28 -0.95
N GLN A 101 21.02 6.93 0.22
CA GLN A 101 21.41 7.89 1.26
C GLN A 101 22.43 8.90 0.74
N GLY A 102 23.49 8.41 0.08
CA GLY A 102 24.51 9.25 -0.56
C GLY A 102 23.89 10.20 -1.58
N TYR A 103 23.01 9.71 -2.45
CA TYR A 103 22.30 10.53 -3.43
C TYR A 103 21.49 11.64 -2.75
N LEU A 104 20.73 11.33 -1.69
CA LEU A 104 19.94 12.31 -0.94
C LEU A 104 20.83 13.34 -0.25
N LEU A 105 21.90 12.90 0.39
CA LEU A 105 22.87 13.77 1.08
C LEU A 105 23.55 14.71 0.08
N PHE A 106 24.09 14.19 -1.02
CA PHE A 106 24.72 15.01 -2.05
C PHE A 106 23.72 15.98 -2.67
N SER A 107 22.49 15.54 -2.92
CA SER A 107 21.45 16.43 -3.45
C SER A 107 21.15 17.58 -2.51
N PHE A 108 21.03 17.30 -1.21
CA PHE A 108 20.81 18.32 -0.19
C PHE A 108 21.98 19.31 -0.11
N VAL A 109 23.21 18.81 0.02
CA VAL A 109 24.42 19.64 0.09
C VAL A 109 24.60 20.49 -1.17
N LEU A 110 24.39 19.91 -2.35
CA LEU A 110 24.51 20.62 -3.63
C LEU A 110 23.43 21.69 -3.80
N CYS A 111 22.19 21.46 -3.34
CA CYS A 111 21.16 22.50 -3.33
C CYS A 111 21.64 23.75 -2.56
N PHE A 112 22.24 23.58 -1.38
CA PHE A 112 22.80 24.71 -0.62
C PHE A 112 24.04 25.32 -1.31
N ALA A 113 24.94 24.49 -1.83
CA ALA A 113 26.14 24.98 -2.50
C ALA A 113 25.81 25.82 -3.76
N ILE A 114 24.79 25.41 -4.52
CA ILE A 114 24.27 26.18 -5.67
C ILE A 114 23.60 27.47 -5.18
N LEU A 115 22.76 27.39 -4.14
CA LEU A 115 22.07 28.55 -3.58
C LEU A 115 23.05 29.63 -3.07
N PHE A 116 24.13 29.22 -2.41
CA PHE A 116 25.19 30.10 -1.92
C PHE A 116 26.27 30.42 -2.97
N ARG A 117 26.08 30.01 -4.24
CA ARG A 117 27.02 30.25 -5.35
C ARG A 117 28.46 29.82 -5.06
N VAL A 118 28.64 28.72 -4.33
CA VAL A 118 29.97 28.17 -4.05
C VAL A 118 30.64 27.76 -5.36
N GLU A 119 31.91 28.13 -5.54
CA GLU A 119 32.67 27.79 -6.74
C GLU A 119 32.73 26.27 -6.95
N GLY A 120 32.52 25.83 -8.20
CA GLY A 120 32.54 24.41 -8.54
C GLY A 120 31.28 23.61 -8.19
N SER A 121 30.31 24.19 -7.46
CA SER A 121 29.02 23.55 -7.14
C SER A 121 28.27 23.05 -8.38
N THR A 122 28.30 23.83 -9.46
CA THR A 122 27.69 23.50 -10.75
C THR A 122 28.30 22.24 -11.37
N ARG A 123 29.62 22.07 -11.34
CA ARG A 123 30.30 20.86 -11.83
C ARG A 123 30.04 19.65 -10.92
N ALA A 124 29.98 19.89 -9.61
CA ALA A 124 29.71 18.85 -8.63
C ALA A 124 28.30 18.23 -8.76
N THR A 125 27.36 18.89 -9.45
CA THR A 125 26.05 18.30 -9.78
C THR A 125 26.16 16.99 -10.59
N LEU A 126 27.23 16.81 -11.38
CA LEU A 126 27.48 15.59 -12.14
C LEU A 126 27.71 14.35 -11.26
N LEU A 127 27.97 14.53 -9.96
CA LEU A 127 28.04 13.42 -9.00
C LEU A 127 26.67 12.78 -8.78
N LEU A 128 25.58 13.55 -8.87
CA LEU A 128 24.21 13.06 -8.65
C LEU A 128 23.80 11.92 -9.60
N PRO A 129 23.91 12.06 -10.93
CA PRO A 129 23.56 10.99 -11.85
C PRO A 129 24.50 9.78 -11.71
N LEU A 130 25.76 9.98 -11.33
CA LEU A 130 26.72 8.89 -11.13
C LEU A 130 26.35 8.04 -9.91
N VAL A 131 26.05 8.67 -8.77
CA VAL A 131 25.61 7.95 -7.56
C VAL A 131 24.28 7.24 -7.81
N LEU A 132 23.37 7.89 -8.53
CA LEU A 132 22.08 7.28 -8.86
C LEU A 132 22.23 6.09 -9.83
N LEU A 133 23.13 6.15 -10.79
CA LEU A 133 23.42 5.03 -11.70
C LEU A 133 23.98 3.83 -10.94
N ILE A 134 24.89 4.06 -9.98
CA ILE A 134 25.42 2.99 -9.11
C ILE A 134 24.30 2.38 -8.28
N TYR A 135 23.41 3.20 -7.70
CA TYR A 135 22.23 2.72 -6.99
C TYR A 135 21.33 1.85 -7.87
N VAL A 136 21.01 2.31 -9.08
CA VAL A 136 20.15 1.57 -10.02
C VAL A 136 20.80 0.23 -10.41
N ALA A 137 22.09 0.23 -10.73
CA ALA A 137 22.81 -1.00 -11.02
C ALA A 137 22.78 -1.96 -9.81
N ASN A 138 23.11 -1.47 -8.61
CA ASN A 138 23.10 -2.28 -7.40
C ASN A 138 21.73 -2.91 -7.14
N ASN A 139 20.66 -2.11 -7.27
CA ASN A 139 19.30 -2.56 -7.04
C ASN A 139 18.83 -3.59 -8.08
N GLN A 140 19.26 -3.48 -9.34
CA GLN A 140 18.90 -4.45 -10.37
C GLN A 140 19.62 -5.79 -10.21
N PHE A 141 20.88 -5.79 -9.77
CA PHE A 141 21.68 -6.99 -9.60
C PHE A 141 21.46 -7.69 -8.24
N TYR A 142 21.27 -6.93 -7.17
CA TYR A 142 21.22 -7.46 -5.80
C TYR A 142 19.88 -7.24 -5.10
N GLY A 143 18.94 -6.52 -5.72
CA GLY A 143 17.60 -6.32 -5.19
C GLY A 143 16.83 -7.63 -5.14
N LYS A 144 16.18 -7.88 -3.99
CA LYS A 144 15.31 -9.03 -3.79
C LYS A 144 13.88 -8.69 -4.19
N THR A 145 13.18 -9.66 -4.76
CA THR A 145 11.72 -9.58 -4.88
C THR A 145 11.13 -9.74 -3.49
N ALA A 146 10.19 -8.87 -3.11
CA ALA A 146 9.41 -9.09 -1.91
C ALA A 146 8.68 -10.44 -2.05
N PRO A 147 8.75 -11.34 -1.06
CA PRO A 147 7.95 -12.54 -1.14
C PRO A 147 6.48 -12.19 -0.95
N ALA A 148 5.62 -13.07 -1.48
CA ALA A 148 4.20 -12.91 -1.36
C ALA A 148 3.79 -12.86 0.12
N GLY A 149 3.11 -11.79 0.51
CA GLY A 149 2.54 -11.67 1.86
C GLY A 149 1.38 -12.64 2.08
N PRO A 150 0.98 -12.92 3.33
CA PRO A 150 -0.20 -13.74 3.63
C PRO A 150 -1.48 -13.27 2.92
N LEU A 151 -1.62 -11.95 2.75
CA LEU A 151 -2.74 -11.34 2.01
C LEU A 151 -2.73 -11.65 0.52
N GLU A 152 -1.54 -11.75 -0.10
CA GLU A 152 -1.42 -12.06 -1.53
C GLU A 152 -1.86 -13.47 -1.87
N ILE A 153 -1.85 -14.38 -0.88
CA ILE A 153 -2.37 -15.74 -1.03
C ILE A 153 -3.91 -15.73 -1.00
N LEU A 154 -4.51 -14.82 -0.24
CA LEU A 154 -5.95 -14.74 0.00
C LEU A 154 -6.70 -14.03 -1.14
N ILE A 155 -6.06 -13.02 -1.74
CA ILE A 155 -6.64 -12.21 -2.80
C ILE A 155 -6.23 -12.80 -4.15
N PRO A 156 -7.18 -13.29 -4.98
CA PRO A 156 -6.87 -13.79 -6.30
C PRO A 156 -6.33 -12.67 -7.19
N SER A 157 -5.41 -13.01 -8.09
CA SER A 157 -4.97 -12.08 -9.12
C SER A 157 -6.11 -11.76 -10.10
N GLU A 158 -6.04 -10.60 -10.74
CA GLU A 158 -6.99 -10.23 -11.79
C GLU A 158 -7.04 -11.28 -12.91
N GLU A 159 -5.87 -11.81 -13.30
CA GLU A 159 -5.76 -12.89 -14.30
C GLU A 159 -6.53 -14.14 -13.87
N THR A 160 -6.47 -14.50 -12.59
CA THR A 160 -7.21 -15.63 -12.03
C THR A 160 -8.72 -15.39 -12.07
N LEU A 161 -9.18 -14.18 -11.72
CA LEU A 161 -10.60 -13.81 -11.77
C LEU A 161 -11.13 -13.84 -13.20
N VAL A 162 -10.38 -13.27 -14.15
CA VAL A 162 -10.76 -13.24 -15.57
C VAL A 162 -10.84 -14.65 -16.12
N ALA A 163 -9.80 -15.46 -15.94
CA ALA A 163 -9.73 -16.82 -16.47
C ALA A 163 -10.85 -17.73 -15.95
N ARG A 164 -11.27 -17.54 -14.69
CA ARG A 164 -12.25 -18.42 -14.04
C ARG A 164 -13.70 -17.94 -14.18
N TYR A 165 -13.94 -16.62 -14.11
CA TYR A 165 -15.29 -16.06 -13.98
C TYR A 165 -15.76 -15.21 -15.15
N ILE A 166 -14.86 -14.88 -16.09
CA ILE A 166 -15.13 -14.03 -17.26
C ILE A 166 -14.68 -14.77 -18.54
N PRO A 167 -15.42 -15.80 -19.00
CA PRO A 167 -14.99 -16.66 -20.10
C PRO A 167 -14.86 -15.92 -21.45
N GLU A 168 -15.59 -14.81 -21.62
CA GLU A 168 -15.59 -13.97 -22.82
C GLU A 168 -14.39 -13.00 -22.85
N GLY A 169 -13.62 -12.91 -21.76
CA GLY A 169 -12.58 -11.92 -21.57
C GLY A 169 -13.12 -10.54 -21.19
N LEU A 170 -12.18 -9.64 -20.89
CA LEU A 170 -12.51 -8.26 -20.49
C LEU A 170 -13.00 -7.46 -21.70
N ALA A 171 -14.09 -6.73 -21.51
CA ALA A 171 -14.58 -5.76 -22.47
C ALA A 171 -13.53 -4.65 -22.71
N PRO A 172 -13.53 -3.96 -23.87
CA PRO A 172 -12.59 -2.86 -24.11
C PRO A 172 -12.90 -1.59 -23.30
N GLU A 173 -14.13 -1.44 -22.78
CA GLU A 173 -14.59 -0.26 -22.06
C GLU A 173 -14.37 -0.38 -20.55
N ILE A 174 -13.74 0.61 -19.93
CA ILE A 174 -13.35 0.60 -18.50
C ILE A 174 -14.54 0.42 -17.56
N THR A 175 -15.68 1.04 -17.84
CA THR A 175 -16.92 0.91 -17.04
C THR A 175 -17.44 -0.52 -17.06
N THR A 176 -17.45 -1.14 -18.24
CA THR A 176 -17.87 -2.53 -18.43
C THR A 176 -16.87 -3.49 -17.80
N GLN A 177 -15.56 -3.25 -17.94
CA GLN A 177 -14.51 -4.01 -17.25
C GLN A 177 -14.70 -3.99 -15.73
N PHE A 178 -14.95 -2.81 -15.16
CA PHE A 178 -15.20 -2.68 -13.72
C PHE A 178 -16.38 -3.53 -13.27
N GLN A 179 -17.50 -3.50 -14.01
CA GLN A 179 -18.67 -4.33 -13.67
C GLN A 179 -18.39 -5.82 -13.83
N GLN A 180 -17.65 -6.23 -14.88
CA GLN A 180 -17.25 -7.63 -15.07
C GLN A 180 -16.35 -8.12 -13.92
N LEU A 181 -15.35 -7.32 -13.52
CA LEU A 181 -14.45 -7.65 -12.42
C LEU A 181 -15.18 -7.67 -11.08
N LYS A 182 -16.12 -6.74 -10.85
CA LYS A 182 -16.97 -6.75 -9.66
C LYS A 182 -17.81 -8.02 -9.60
N GLY A 183 -18.49 -8.39 -10.70
CA GLY A 183 -19.28 -9.62 -10.74
C GLY A 183 -18.42 -10.88 -10.60
N ALA A 184 -17.19 -10.89 -11.14
CA ALA A 184 -16.23 -11.96 -10.94
C ALA A 184 -15.80 -12.09 -9.47
N TRP A 185 -15.57 -10.97 -8.79
CA TRP A 185 -15.28 -10.92 -7.36
C TRP A 185 -16.44 -11.48 -6.52
N GLU A 186 -17.67 -11.09 -6.82
CA GLU A 186 -18.86 -11.59 -6.12
C GLU A 186 -19.00 -13.13 -6.29
N LYS A 187 -18.79 -13.65 -7.50
CA LYS A 187 -18.78 -15.10 -7.76
C LYS A 187 -17.66 -15.83 -7.03
N TYR A 188 -16.46 -15.24 -6.99
CA TYR A 188 -15.33 -15.76 -6.21
C TYR A 188 -15.68 -15.89 -4.73
N LEU A 189 -16.31 -14.87 -4.13
CA LEU A 189 -16.75 -14.93 -2.74
C LEU A 189 -17.79 -16.04 -2.51
N ILE A 190 -18.74 -16.23 -3.42
CA ILE A 190 -19.75 -17.29 -3.30
C ILE A 190 -19.11 -18.69 -3.42
N GLU A 191 -18.35 -18.96 -4.48
CA GLU A 191 -17.81 -20.30 -4.73
C GLU A 191 -16.67 -20.67 -3.79
N ASP A 192 -15.71 -19.77 -3.59
CA ASP A 192 -14.47 -20.09 -2.89
C ASP A 192 -14.55 -19.80 -1.39
N TRP A 193 -15.41 -18.89 -0.95
CA TRP A 193 -15.55 -18.55 0.47
C TRP A 193 -16.84 -19.06 1.10
N ALA A 194 -17.99 -18.85 0.46
CA ALA A 194 -19.25 -19.43 0.95
C ALA A 194 -19.34 -20.95 0.69
N LYS A 195 -18.57 -21.47 -0.28
CA LYS A 195 -18.63 -22.86 -0.76
C LYS A 195 -20.00 -23.24 -1.32
N GLU A 196 -20.67 -22.27 -1.93
CA GLU A 196 -22.00 -22.41 -2.54
C GLU A 196 -21.91 -22.30 -4.07
N SER A 197 -22.85 -22.90 -4.79
CA SER A 197 -22.98 -22.67 -6.23
C SER A 197 -23.61 -21.31 -6.49
N VAL A 198 -23.14 -20.57 -7.50
CA VAL A 198 -23.67 -19.23 -7.86
C VAL A 198 -25.18 -19.32 -8.16
N PRO A 199 -26.04 -18.70 -7.32
CA PRO A 199 -27.48 -18.71 -7.56
C PRO A 199 -27.86 -17.84 -8.76
N THR A 200 -28.91 -18.23 -9.49
CA THR A 200 -29.43 -17.45 -10.62
C THR A 200 -30.40 -16.35 -10.19
N GLU A 201 -31.00 -16.47 -9.01
CA GLU A 201 -31.98 -15.53 -8.46
C GLU A 201 -31.32 -14.47 -7.56
N THR A 202 -31.86 -13.25 -7.56
CA THR A 202 -31.24 -12.07 -6.91
C THR A 202 -31.13 -12.17 -5.39
N GLU A 203 -32.21 -12.54 -4.68
CA GLU A 203 -32.17 -12.66 -3.21
C GLU A 203 -31.25 -13.77 -2.71
N PRO A 204 -31.31 -15.03 -3.22
CA PRO A 204 -30.37 -16.05 -2.78
C PRO A 204 -28.93 -15.73 -3.20
N PHE A 205 -28.73 -15.01 -4.31
CA PHE A 205 -27.41 -14.50 -4.68
C PHE A 205 -26.85 -13.54 -3.62
N GLN A 206 -27.64 -12.56 -3.16
CA GLN A 206 -27.21 -11.60 -2.12
C GLN A 206 -26.85 -12.32 -0.82
N LEU A 207 -27.68 -13.27 -0.36
CA LEU A 207 -27.39 -14.01 0.87
C LEU A 207 -26.14 -14.89 0.75
N ALA A 208 -25.93 -15.55 -0.39
CA ALA A 208 -24.73 -16.34 -0.65
C ALA A 208 -23.48 -15.44 -0.71
N TYR A 209 -23.58 -14.29 -1.37
CA TYR A 209 -22.52 -13.28 -1.43
C TYR A 209 -22.13 -12.82 -0.02
N GLU A 210 -23.10 -12.42 0.81
CA GLU A 210 -22.82 -11.92 2.16
C GLU A 210 -22.17 -12.99 3.05
N ARG A 211 -22.55 -14.27 2.91
CA ARG A 211 -21.88 -15.37 3.63
C ARG A 211 -20.42 -15.50 3.20
N GLY A 212 -20.17 -15.43 1.89
CA GLY A 212 -18.83 -15.45 1.32
C GLY A 212 -17.98 -14.27 1.77
N GLU A 213 -18.56 -13.06 1.73
CA GLU A 213 -17.93 -11.83 2.20
C GLU A 213 -17.58 -11.91 3.69
N PHE A 214 -18.50 -12.39 4.53
CA PHE A 214 -18.24 -12.57 5.96
C PHE A 214 -17.10 -13.55 6.22
N ALA A 215 -17.10 -14.72 5.55
CA ALA A 215 -16.04 -15.72 5.69
C ALA A 215 -14.68 -15.20 5.18
N PHE A 216 -14.67 -14.49 4.05
CA PHE A 216 -13.48 -13.82 3.51
C PHE A 216 -12.93 -12.80 4.50
N ASN A 217 -13.78 -11.94 5.06
CA ASN A 217 -13.37 -10.90 6.00
C ASN A 217 -12.74 -11.47 7.27
N LEU A 218 -13.24 -12.60 7.78
CA LEU A 218 -12.61 -13.30 8.90
C LEU A 218 -11.20 -13.80 8.55
N ALA A 219 -11.06 -14.49 7.42
CA ALA A 219 -9.76 -14.98 6.99
C ALA A 219 -8.79 -13.83 6.63
N PHE A 220 -9.31 -12.71 6.14
CA PHE A 220 -8.55 -11.50 5.89
C PHE A 220 -8.04 -10.87 7.19
N GLU A 221 -8.85 -10.86 8.26
CA GLU A 221 -8.44 -10.42 9.60
C GLU A 221 -7.32 -11.31 10.16
N ASP A 222 -7.49 -12.63 10.07
CA ASP A 222 -6.46 -13.60 10.48
C ASP A 222 -5.15 -13.36 9.72
N ALA A 223 -5.22 -13.19 8.39
CA ALA A 223 -4.03 -12.94 7.56
C ALA A 223 -3.35 -11.59 7.88
N LEU A 224 -4.12 -10.55 8.21
CA LEU A 224 -3.60 -9.27 8.67
C LEU A 224 -2.86 -9.41 10.00
N SER A 225 -3.41 -10.19 10.94
CA SER A 225 -2.79 -10.42 12.24
C SER A 225 -1.41 -11.08 12.10
N VAL A 226 -1.31 -12.09 11.23
CA VAL A 226 -0.06 -12.80 10.92
C VAL A 226 0.94 -11.86 10.23
N GLN A 227 0.49 -11.05 9.26
CA GLN A 227 1.36 -10.10 8.56
C GLN A 227 1.99 -9.07 9.50
N LYS A 228 1.27 -8.63 10.53
CA LYS A 228 1.79 -7.69 11.55
C LYS A 228 2.83 -8.30 12.47
N GLN A 229 2.71 -9.60 12.74
CA GLN A 229 3.69 -10.34 13.55
C GLN A 229 4.93 -10.73 12.76
N ALA A 230 4.84 -10.76 11.42
CA ALA A 230 5.98 -11.06 10.57
C ALA A 230 7.13 -10.05 10.82
N PRO A 231 8.39 -10.52 10.93
CA PRO A 231 9.52 -9.64 11.14
C PRO A 231 9.56 -8.60 10.02
N ARG A 232 9.52 -7.32 10.40
CA ARG A 232 9.77 -6.22 9.46
C ARG A 232 11.13 -6.49 8.83
N TRP A 233 11.10 -6.70 7.51
CA TRP A 233 12.25 -7.05 6.68
C TRP A 233 13.48 -6.26 7.12
N GLY A 234 14.52 -6.99 7.51
CA GLY A 234 15.69 -6.43 8.17
C GLY A 234 16.40 -5.40 7.31
N ARG A 235 17.15 -4.54 8.01
CA ARG A 235 18.07 -3.52 7.50
C ARG A 235 18.69 -3.89 6.14
N GLY A 236 18.49 -3.05 5.12
CA GLY A 236 19.22 -3.15 3.85
C GLY A 236 18.74 -4.20 2.85
N GLN A 237 17.55 -4.80 3.01
CA GLN A 237 16.97 -5.58 1.92
C GLN A 237 16.35 -4.63 0.89
N GLU A 238 17.12 -4.37 -0.15
CA GLU A 238 16.65 -3.63 -1.32
C GLU A 238 15.55 -4.42 -2.02
N ILE A 239 14.31 -3.91 -1.97
CA ILE A 239 13.27 -4.39 -2.86
C ILE A 239 13.67 -3.96 -4.27
N LYS A 240 13.68 -4.92 -5.20
CA LYS A 240 13.95 -4.64 -6.62
C LYS A 240 12.92 -3.63 -7.12
N GLY A 241 13.38 -2.41 -7.40
CA GLY A 241 12.55 -1.32 -7.87
C GLY A 241 12.12 -1.53 -9.32
N HIS A 242 10.96 -0.98 -9.67
CA HIS A 242 10.50 -1.00 -11.05
C HIS A 242 11.46 -0.20 -11.94
N TRP A 243 12.02 -0.84 -12.98
CA TRP A 243 13.07 -0.27 -13.83
C TRP A 243 12.66 1.07 -14.47
N MET A 244 11.38 1.22 -14.85
CA MET A 244 10.86 2.47 -15.43
C MET A 244 10.98 3.67 -14.47
N LEU A 245 10.67 3.47 -13.18
CA LEU A 245 10.75 4.54 -12.18
C LEU A 245 12.21 4.95 -11.93
N GLN A 246 13.13 3.98 -11.98
CA GLN A 246 14.56 4.23 -11.88
C GLN A 246 15.09 5.03 -13.07
N LEU A 247 14.69 4.68 -14.30
CA LEU A 247 15.05 5.43 -15.50
C LEU A 247 14.47 6.83 -15.50
N LEU A 248 13.23 7.00 -15.04
CA LEU A 248 12.62 8.33 -14.89
C LEU A 248 13.42 9.18 -13.90
N GLY A 249 13.81 8.61 -12.76
CA GLY A 249 14.67 9.27 -11.78
C GLY A 249 16.03 9.68 -12.35
N LEU A 250 16.68 8.78 -13.11
CA LEU A 250 17.96 9.06 -13.76
C LEU A 250 17.84 10.17 -14.80
N SER A 251 16.81 10.09 -15.65
CA SER A 251 16.54 11.06 -16.71
C SER A 251 16.31 12.45 -16.12
N TRP A 252 15.52 12.54 -15.04
CA TRP A 252 15.30 13.80 -14.34
C TRP A 252 16.59 14.39 -13.79
N THR A 253 17.43 13.58 -13.14
CA THR A 253 18.71 14.03 -12.57
C THR A 253 19.66 14.53 -13.65
N LEU A 254 19.70 13.85 -14.81
CA LEU A 254 20.47 14.31 -15.97
C LEU A 254 19.96 15.64 -16.53
N LEU A 255 18.64 15.80 -16.66
CA LEU A 255 18.04 17.07 -17.08
C LEU A 255 18.37 18.21 -16.12
N PHE A 256 18.29 17.97 -14.81
CA PHE A 256 18.68 18.95 -13.80
C PHE A 256 20.15 19.35 -13.93
N CYS A 257 21.06 18.37 -14.09
CA CYS A 257 22.48 18.66 -14.30
C CYS A 257 22.72 19.48 -15.57
N GLY A 258 22.06 19.13 -16.68
CA GLY A 258 22.14 19.86 -17.94
C GLY A 258 21.63 21.30 -17.82
N TYR A 259 20.55 21.51 -17.07
CA TYR A 259 20.00 22.83 -16.80
C TYR A 259 20.98 23.70 -15.98
N VAL A 260 21.47 23.20 -14.85
CA VAL A 260 22.37 23.96 -13.96
C VAL A 260 23.72 24.25 -14.61
N ASN A 261 24.24 23.35 -15.46
CA ASN A 261 25.52 23.55 -16.17
C ASN A 261 25.40 24.44 -17.42
N ARG A 262 24.21 24.91 -17.79
CA ARG A 262 24.06 25.83 -18.93
C ARG A 262 24.59 27.20 -18.55
N LYS A 263 25.52 27.75 -19.34
CA LYS A 263 26.22 29.03 -19.07
C LYS A 263 25.31 30.17 -18.61
N SER A 264 24.10 30.28 -19.17
CA SER A 264 23.15 31.37 -18.86
C SER A 264 22.19 31.09 -17.70
N ALA A 265 22.22 29.92 -17.06
CA ALA A 265 21.20 29.54 -16.07
C ALA A 265 21.34 30.25 -14.73
N LEU A 266 22.53 30.77 -14.40
CA LEU A 266 22.82 31.47 -13.15
C LEU A 266 23.12 32.97 -13.35
N ASP A 267 23.13 33.45 -14.60
CA ASP A 267 23.44 34.83 -14.97
C ASP A 267 22.22 35.78 -14.91
N ILE A 268 21.04 35.27 -14.52
CA ILE A 268 19.81 36.06 -14.39
C ILE A 268 19.58 36.42 -12.91
N VAL A 269 20.52 37.15 -12.28
CA VAL A 269 20.29 38.10 -11.15
C VAL A 269 21.49 39.03 -11.08
#